data_AF-A0A0B0IFH3-F1
#
_entry.id   AF-A0A0B0IFH3-F1
#
_cell.length_a   1.000
_cell.length_b   1.000
_cell.length_c   1.000
_cell.angle_alpha   90.00
_cell.angle_beta   90.00
_cell.angle_gamma   90.00
#
_symmetry.space_group_name_H-M   'P 1'
#
loop_
_entity.id
_entity.type
_entity.pdbx_description
1 polymer ?
#
loop_
_entity_poly.entity_id
_entity_poly.type
_entity_poly.pdbx_seq_one_letter_code
_entity_poly.pdbx_strand_id
1 'polypeptide(L)'
;MINDFAMDPRVTKQLRVIKSLQSRSEDTVQSLYAQAIIEYSLYHFKKERLKKLIDKALYERDEGQFQKWATEYKQWIDSHGEGKTVREDGFELYLTFES
;
A
#
# COMPACT_ATOMS: atom_id res chain seq x y z
N MET A 1 -0.37 4.33 19.60
CA MET A 1 -0.75 5.57 18.88
C MET A 1 -0.94 5.23 17.42
N ILE A 2 -2.06 5.59 16.80
CA ILE A 2 -2.23 5.50 15.33
C ILE A 2 -1.46 6.68 14.76
N ASN A 3 -0.36 6.44 14.07
CA ASN A 3 0.43 7.49 13.45
C ASN A 3 -0.28 7.93 12.16
N ASP A 4 -0.89 9.11 12.19
CA ASP A 4 -1.66 9.69 11.07
C ASP A 4 -0.77 10.01 9.84
N PHE A 5 0.56 9.99 9.98
CA PHE A 5 1.51 10.51 8.99
C PHE A 5 1.86 9.57 7.83
N ALA A 6 1.54 8.27 7.89
CA ALA A 6 2.03 7.28 6.93
C ALA A 6 0.95 6.64 6.04
N MET A 7 -0.32 6.99 6.23
CA MET A 7 -1.45 6.31 5.56
C MET A 7 -2.44 7.30 4.96
N ASP A 8 -3.19 6.82 3.96
CA ASP A 8 -4.32 7.55 3.39
C ASP A 8 -5.31 7.95 4.51
N PRO A 9 -5.77 9.22 4.55
CA PRO A 9 -6.75 9.70 5.52
C PRO A 9 -8.02 8.84 5.64
N ARG A 10 -8.41 8.15 4.55
CA ARG A 10 -9.54 7.21 4.52
C ARG A 10 -9.27 5.98 5.38
N VAL A 11 -8.06 5.43 5.33
CA VAL A 11 -7.65 4.27 6.14
C VAL A 11 -7.61 4.65 7.62
N THR A 12 -7.03 5.81 7.92
CA THR A 12 -7.02 6.37 9.28
C THR A 12 -8.43 6.56 9.85
N LYS A 13 -9.37 7.04 9.02
CA LYS A 13 -10.78 7.18 9.41
C LYS A 13 -11.43 5.82 9.70
N GLN A 14 -11.19 4.82 8.85
CA GLN A 14 -11.69 3.45 9.08
C GLN A 14 -11.16 2.86 10.39
N LEU A 15 -9.86 3.00 10.66
CA LEU A 15 -9.25 2.53 11.91
C LEU A 15 -9.83 3.21 13.15
N ARG A 16 -10.12 4.52 13.10
CA ARG A 16 -10.79 5.22 14.22
C ARG A 16 -12.21 4.71 14.46
N VAL A 17 -12.97 4.46 13.39
CA VAL A 17 -14.32 3.87 13.49
C VAL A 17 -14.24 2.48 14.11
N ILE A 18 -13.35 1.64 13.61
CA ILE A 18 -13.04 0.30 14.13
C ILE A 18 -12.70 0.35 15.62
N LYS A 19 -11.84 1.28 16.03
CA LYS A 19 -11.44 1.48 17.43
C LYS A 19 -12.59 1.97 18.32
N SER A 20 -13.50 2.78 17.80
CA SER A 20 -14.62 3.34 18.56
C SER A 20 -15.74 2.34 18.85
N LEU A 21 -15.77 1.21 18.14
CA LEU A 21 -16.69 0.12 18.42
C LEU A 21 -16.20 -0.60 19.69
N GLN A 22 -16.81 -0.24 20.83
CA GLN A 22 -16.45 -0.64 22.21
C GLN A 22 -16.30 -2.16 22.47
N SER A 23 -16.59 -3.03 21.51
CA SER A 23 -16.49 -4.49 21.63
C SER A 23 -15.15 -5.08 21.15
N ARG A 24 -14.19 -4.27 20.70
CA ARG A 24 -12.96 -4.79 20.09
C ARG A 24 -11.77 -4.80 21.03
N SER A 25 -10.93 -5.83 20.87
CA SER A 25 -9.62 -5.86 21.48
C SER A 25 -8.74 -4.78 20.84
N GLU A 26 -7.94 -4.09 21.66
CA GLU A 26 -6.93 -3.16 21.16
C GLU A 26 -5.96 -3.87 20.19
N ASP A 27 -5.74 -5.16 20.41
CA ASP A 27 -4.90 -6.05 19.60
C ASP A 27 -5.42 -6.20 18.16
N THR A 28 -6.73 -6.36 17.94
CA THR A 28 -7.32 -6.42 16.59
C THR A 28 -7.05 -5.13 15.80
N VAL A 29 -7.17 -3.97 16.46
CA VAL A 29 -6.91 -2.66 15.83
C VAL A 29 -5.43 -2.50 15.52
N GLN A 30 -4.56 -2.94 16.42
CA GLN A 30 -3.12 -2.91 16.23
C GLN A 30 -2.66 -3.86 15.13
N SER A 31 -3.24 -5.06 15.03
CA SER A 31 -3.00 -6.05 13.97
C SER A 31 -3.36 -5.46 12.60
N LEU A 32 -4.58 -4.92 12.45
CA LEU A 32 -5.03 -4.26 11.22
C LEU A 32 -4.14 -3.07 10.85
N TYR A 33 -3.71 -2.29 11.84
CA TYR A 33 -2.79 -1.17 11.61
C TYR A 33 -1.41 -1.65 11.15
N ALA A 34 -0.85 -2.68 11.78
CA ALA A 34 0.44 -3.26 11.38
C ALA A 34 0.39 -3.83 9.96
N GLN A 35 -0.68 -4.56 9.62
CA GLN A 35 -0.93 -5.05 8.27
C GLN A 35 -0.97 -3.89 7.27
N ALA A 36 -1.74 -2.82 7.58
CA ALA A 36 -1.79 -1.65 6.72
C ALA A 36 -0.41 -0.99 6.53
N ILE A 37 0.40 -0.83 7.59
CA ILE A 37 1.76 -0.27 7.49
C ILE A 37 2.60 -1.10 6.52
N ILE A 38 2.58 -2.42 6.68
CA ILE A 38 3.38 -3.33 5.87
C ILE A 38 2.98 -3.21 4.40
N GLU A 39 1.68 -3.20 4.11
CA GLU A 39 1.16 -3.07 2.75
C GLU A 39 1.57 -1.73 2.11
N TYR A 40 1.43 -0.61 2.81
CA TYR A 40 1.90 0.69 2.33
C TYR A 40 3.41 0.71 2.10
N SER A 41 4.18 0.15 3.03
CA SER A 41 5.65 0.10 2.92
C SER A 41 6.10 -0.70 1.72
N LEU A 42 5.48 -1.87 1.49
CA LEU A 42 5.72 -2.71 0.32
C LEU A 42 5.32 -1.99 -0.97
N TYR A 43 4.19 -1.29 -0.95
CA TYR A 43 3.70 -0.53 -2.08
C TYR A 43 4.72 0.54 -2.51
N HIS A 44 5.10 1.43 -1.58
CA HIS A 44 6.03 2.51 -1.88
C HIS A 44 7.43 1.99 -2.25
N PHE A 45 7.93 0.96 -1.55
CA PHE A 45 9.21 0.34 -1.87
C PHE A 45 9.25 -0.20 -3.30
N LYS A 46 8.20 -0.93 -3.72
CA LYS A 46 8.14 -1.49 -5.07
C LYS A 46 7.99 -0.38 -6.14
N LYS A 47 7.19 0.66 -5.86
CA LYS A 47 7.06 1.86 -6.72
C LYS A 47 8.41 2.50 -6.99
N GLU A 48 9.16 2.80 -5.92
CA GLU A 48 10.46 3.46 -6.02
C GLU A 48 11.50 2.58 -6.72
N ARG A 49 11.50 1.28 -6.42
CA ARG A 49 12.42 0.33 -7.07
C ARG A 49 12.20 0.28 -8.58
N LEU A 50 10.95 0.17 -9.03
CA LEU A 50 10.63 0.11 -10.46
C LEU A 50 11.00 1.43 -11.17
N LYS A 51 10.71 2.58 -10.56
CA LYS A 51 11.16 3.89 -11.09
C LYS A 51 12.67 3.96 -11.26
N LYS A 52 13.44 3.55 -10.24
CA LYS A 52 14.92 3.52 -10.31
C LYS A 52 15.43 2.60 -11.42
N LEU A 53 14.78 1.46 -11.65
CA LEU A 53 15.14 0.53 -12.72
C LEU A 53 14.85 1.11 -14.11
N ILE A 54 13.72 1.82 -14.26
CA ILE A 54 13.37 2.53 -15.49
C ILE A 54 14.38 3.64 -15.76
N ASP A 55 14.68 4.48 -14.76
CA ASP A 55 15.65 5.58 -14.90
C ASP A 55 17.05 5.05 -15.27
N LYS A 56 17.46 3.93 -14.66
CA LYS A 56 18.70 3.26 -15.01
C LYS A 56 18.71 2.79 -16.47
N ALA A 57 17.64 2.15 -16.93
CA ALA A 57 17.55 1.68 -18.32
C ALA A 57 17.57 2.85 -19.32
N LEU A 58 16.94 3.98 -18.99
CA LEU A 58 17.00 5.20 -19.79
C LEU A 58 18.42 5.77 -19.87
N TYR A 59 19.12 5.82 -18.72
CA TYR A 59 20.52 6.28 -18.67
C TYR A 59 21.45 5.40 -19.51
N GLU A 60 21.27 4.08 -19.43
CA GLU A 60 22.05 3.08 -20.18
C GLU A 60 21.61 2.98 -21.66
N ARG A 61 20.52 3.66 -22.05
CA ARG A 61 19.87 3.56 -23.37
C ARG A 61 19.50 2.11 -23.73
N ASP A 62 19.17 1.31 -22.73
CA ASP A 62 18.73 -0.08 -22.89
C ASP A 62 17.21 -0.12 -23.06
N GLU A 63 16.77 -0.13 -24.31
CA GLU A 63 15.35 -0.16 -24.68
C GLU A 63 14.66 -1.44 -24.19
N GLY A 64 15.35 -2.58 -24.21
CA GLY A 64 14.79 -3.86 -23.77
C GLY A 64 14.48 -3.87 -22.28
N GLN A 65 15.43 -3.39 -21.46
CA GLN A 65 15.23 -3.25 -20.02
C GLN A 65 14.21 -2.17 -19.70
N PHE A 66 14.22 -1.04 -20.43
CA PHE A 66 13.21 0.00 -20.25
C PHE A 66 11.81 -0.57 -20.45
N GLN A 67 11.57 -1.26 -21.58
CA GLN A 67 10.25 -1.77 -21.91
C GLN A 67 9.78 -2.84 -20.92
N LYS A 68 10.70 -3.69 -20.44
CA LYS A 68 10.42 -4.65 -19.38
C LYS A 68 9.97 -3.96 -18.09
N TRP A 69 10.76 -3.03 -17.56
CA TRP A 69 10.46 -2.39 -16.28
C TRP A 69 9.27 -1.43 -16.37
N ALA A 70 9.07 -0.75 -17.51
CA ALA A 70 7.91 0.09 -17.75
C ALA A 70 6.62 -0.75 -17.80
N THR A 71 6.67 -1.93 -18.42
CA THR A 71 5.54 -2.87 -18.45
C THR A 71 5.23 -3.41 -17.07
N GLU A 72 6.26 -3.80 -16.31
CA GLU A 72 6.08 -4.27 -14.92
C GLU A 72 5.52 -3.16 -14.03
N TYR A 73 5.99 -1.92 -14.18
CA TYR A 73 5.44 -0.76 -13.45
C TYR A 73 3.97 -0.52 -13.78
N LYS A 74 3.61 -0.59 -15.06
CA LYS A 74 2.21 -0.45 -15.49
C LYS A 74 1.32 -1.56 -14.92
N GLN A 75 1.72 -2.82 -15.06
CA GLN A 75 0.97 -3.94 -14.49
C GLN A 75 0.82 -3.81 -12.97
N TRP A 76 1.90 -3.38 -12.30
CA TRP A 76 1.89 -3.19 -10.86
C TRP A 76 0.94 -2.06 -10.43
N ILE A 77 0.94 -0.90 -11.10
CA ILE A 77 0.02 0.20 -10.76
C ILE A 77 -1.44 -0.19 -11.06
N ASP A 78 -1.68 -0.85 -12.18
CA ASP A 78 -3.01 -1.34 -12.57
C ASP A 78 -3.55 -2.33 -11.53
N SER A 79 -2.70 -3.25 -11.04
CA SER A 79 -3.09 -4.22 -10.01
C SER A 79 -3.41 -3.63 -8.63
N HIS A 80 -3.01 -2.38 -8.36
CA HIS A 80 -3.29 -1.69 -7.09
C HIS A 80 -4.36 -0.60 -7.24
N GLY A 81 -4.90 -0.38 -8.45
CA GLY A 81 -5.93 0.62 -8.71
C GLY A 81 -7.27 0.33 -8.01
N GLU A 82 -7.58 -0.94 -7.74
CA GLU A 82 -8.77 -1.36 -7.01
C GLU A 82 -8.57 -1.38 -5.48
N GLY A 83 -7.41 -0.96 -4.98
CA GLY A 83 -7.06 -1.04 -3.56
C GLY A 83 -6.88 -2.48 -3.07
N LYS A 84 -6.76 -2.66 -1.75
CA LYS A 84 -6.60 -3.98 -1.12
C LYS A 84 -7.36 -4.05 0.19
N THR A 85 -8.12 -5.12 0.41
CA THR A 85 -8.79 -5.36 1.68
C THR A 85 -7.94 -6.27 2.57
N VAL A 86 -7.66 -5.84 3.80
CA VAL A 86 -7.11 -6.68 4.86
C VAL A 86 -8.20 -7.02 5.88
N ARG A 87 -8.16 -8.22 6.46
CA ARG A 87 -9.22 -8.76 7.31
C ARG A 87 -8.65 -9.34 8.59
N GLU A 88 -9.26 -8.99 9.73
CA GLU A 88 -8.92 -9.53 11.04
C GLU A 88 -10.19 -9.59 11.91
N ASP A 89 -10.41 -10.70 12.62
CA ASP A 89 -11.52 -10.91 13.57
C ASP A 89 -12.92 -10.48 13.06
N GLY A 90 -13.20 -10.76 11.78
CA GLY A 90 -14.49 -10.42 11.15
C GLY A 90 -14.61 -8.97 10.71
N PHE A 91 -13.51 -8.22 10.73
CA PHE A 91 -13.46 -6.83 10.31
C PHE A 91 -12.60 -6.64 9.09
N GLU A 92 -13.00 -5.68 8.26
CA GLU A 92 -12.34 -5.37 7.01
C GLU A 92 -11.79 -3.95 7.07
N LEU A 93 -10.55 -3.79 6.63
CA LEU A 93 -9.91 -2.51 6.39
C LEU A 93 -9.55 -2.44 4.91
N TYR A 94 -10.12 -1.46 4.23
CA TYR A 94 -9.88 -1.24 2.80
C TYR A 94 -8.78 -0.21 2.61
N LEU A 95 -7.66 -0.65 2.06
CA LEU A 95 -6.47 0.14 1.77
C LEU A 95 -6.58 0.72 0.37
N THR A 96 -6.47 2.03 0.27
CA THR A 96 -6.34 2.77 -0.99
C THR A 96 -4.88 3.15 -1.20
N PHE A 97 -4.36 2.88 -2.38
CA PHE A 97 -3.01 3.27 -2.77
C PHE A 97 -3.07 4.45 -3.75
N GLU A 98 -2.03 5.29 -3.75
CA GLU A 98 -1.92 6.40 -4.69
C GLU A 98 -1.70 5.90 -6.12
N SER A 99 -2.76 5.89 -6.91
CA SER A 99 -2.72 5.74 -8.37
C SER A 99 -2.00 6.91 -9.03
#